data_AF-A0A3D1CFM3-F1
#
_entry.id   AF-A0A3D1CFM3-F1
#
_cell.length_a   1.000
_cell.length_b   1.000
_cell.length_c   1.000
_cell.angle_alpha   90.00
_cell.angle_beta   90.00
_cell.angle_gamma   90.00
#
_symmetry.space_group_name_H-M   'P 1'
#
loop_
_entity.id
_entity.type
_entity.pdbx_description
1 polymer ?
#
loop_
_entity_poly.entity_id
_entity_poly.type
_entity_poly.pdbx_seq_one_letter_code
_entity_poly.pdbx_strand_id
1 'polypeptide(L)' 'CEVCGATYDPTELKNPVSAVSGATPITKESKHYFFKLGNFEPMLREWTQGDHLQAEVGRKLGEWFDSGLQDWDISRG' A
#
# COMPACT_ATOMS: atom_id res chain seq x y z
N CYS A 1 11.88 -1.79 -13.01
CA CYS A 1 12.57 -1.82 -14.31
C CYS A 1 12.65 -3.28 -14.78
N GLU A 2 12.04 -3.62 -15.92
CA GLU A 2 12.02 -5.01 -16.41
C GLU A 2 13.38 -5.50 -16.97
N VAL A 3 14.34 -4.59 -17.15
CA VAL A 3 15.70 -4.91 -17.61
C VAL A 3 16.65 -5.24 -16.45
N CYS A 4 16.56 -4.50 -15.34
CA CYS A 4 17.49 -4.64 -14.21
C CYS A 4 16.85 -5.04 -12.88
N GLY A 5 15.53 -5.22 -12.84
CA GLY A 5 14.79 -5.64 -11.64
C GLY A 5 14.63 -4.58 -10.55
N ALA A 6 15.22 -3.40 -10.71
CA ALA A 6 15.16 -2.36 -9.69
C ALA A 6 13.76 -1.71 -9.60
N THR A 7 13.37 -1.38 -8.37
CA THR A 7 12.11 -0.70 -8.03
C THR A 7 12.40 0.78 -7.81
N TYR A 8 11.73 1.64 -8.57
CA TYR A 8 11.85 3.10 -8.51
C TYR A 8 10.47 3.71 -8.43
N ASP A 9 10.38 4.92 -7.85
CA ASP A 9 9.13 5.67 -7.92
C ASP A 9 8.87 6.10 -9.37
N PRO A 10 7.62 6.06 -9.88
CA PRO A 10 7.30 6.53 -11.23
C PRO A 10 7.77 7.96 -11.53
N THR A 11 7.93 8.81 -10.52
CA THR A 11 8.48 10.17 -10.65
C THR A 11 9.98 10.22 -10.96
N GLU A 12 10.72 9.12 -10.76
CA GLU A 12 12.16 9.01 -11.01
C GLU A 12 12.47 8.56 -12.46
N LEU A 13 11.45 8.33 -13.28
CA LEU A 13 11.62 7.99 -14.68
C LEU A 13 12.24 9.15 -15.45
N LYS A 14 13.28 8.86 -16.23
CA LYS A 14 13.81 9.80 -17.23
C LYS A 14 12.81 9.93 -18.38
N ASN A 15 12.38 11.15 -18.69
CA ASN A 15 11.43 11.48 -19.76
C ASN A 15 10.09 10.71 -19.64
N PRO A 16 9.31 10.94 -18.56
CA PRO A 16 8.05 10.25 -18.39
C PRO A 16 7.06 10.64 -19.50
N VAL A 17 6.31 9.67 -20.00
CA VAL A 17 5.25 9.85 -20.99
C VAL A 17 3.98 9.17 -20.52
N SER A 18 2.83 9.79 -20.78
CA SER A 18 1.53 9.19 -20.50
C SER A 18 1.31 7.96 -21.37
N ALA A 19 1.07 6.80 -20.75
CA ALA A 19 0.73 5.58 -21.47
C ALA A 19 -0.60 5.68 -22.24
N VAL A 20 -1.46 6.64 -21.89
CA VAL A 20 -2.78 6.83 -22.52
C VAL A 20 -2.71 7.80 -23.70
N SER A 21 -1.95 8.90 -23.57
CA SER A 21 -1.96 10.01 -24.53
C SER A 21 -0.61 10.36 -25.13
N GLY A 22 0.49 9.79 -24.66
CA GLY A 22 1.86 10.14 -25.07
C GLY A 22 2.34 11.51 -24.59
N ALA A 23 1.49 12.30 -23.93
CA ALA A 23 1.87 13.60 -23.38
C ALA A 23 2.79 13.46 -22.16
N THR A 24 3.69 14.43 -21.95
CA THR A 24 4.50 14.51 -20.73
C THR A 24 3.59 14.74 -19.51
N PRO A 25 3.62 13.87 -18.48
CA PRO A 25 2.81 14.06 -17.29
C PRO A 25 3.32 15.24 -16.45
N ILE A 26 2.42 15.85 -15.71
CA ILE A 26 2.71 16.90 -14.73
C ILE A 26 2.21 16.48 -13.34
N THR A 27 2.94 16.87 -12.29
CA THR A 27 2.49 16.66 -10.91
C THR A 27 1.34 17.60 -10.61
N LYS A 28 0.22 17.06 -10.13
CA LYS A 28 -0.95 17.85 -9.69
C LYS A 28 -1.41 17.36 -8.33
N GLU A 29 -1.70 18.30 -7.44
CA GLU A 29 -2.29 17.98 -6.14
C GLU A 29 -3.73 17.49 -6.29
N SER A 30 -4.05 16.42 -5.57
CA SER A 30 -5.39 15.86 -5.46
C SER A 30 -5.69 15.60 -3.99
N LYS A 31 -6.96 15.74 -3.59
CA LYS A 31 -7.40 15.43 -2.24
C LYS A 31 -7.78 13.96 -2.17
N HIS A 32 -7.14 13.24 -1.25
CA HIS A 32 -7.42 11.84 -0.99
C HIS A 32 -7.99 11.63 0.42
N TYR A 33 -8.84 10.61 0.55
CA TYR A 33 -9.45 10.19 1.82
C TYR A 33 -8.79 8.90 2.29
N PHE A 34 -8.39 8.90 3.55
CA PHE A 34 -7.66 7.79 4.17
C PHE A 34 -8.49 7.12 5.27
N PHE A 35 -8.55 5.80 5.22
CA PHE A 35 -9.11 4.97 6.28
C PHE A 35 -8.04 4.71 7.36
N LYS A 36 -8.37 5.09 8.61
CA LYS A 36 -7.49 4.94 9.77
C LYS A 36 -7.45 3.51 10.27
N LEU A 37 -6.80 2.63 9.52
CA LEU A 37 -6.71 1.19 9.83
C LEU A 37 -6.07 0.94 11.20
N GLY A 38 -5.06 1.72 11.59
CA GLY A 38 -4.39 1.58 12.89
C GLY A 38 -5.32 1.69 14.10
N ASN A 39 -6.46 2.39 13.98
CA ASN A 39 -7.45 2.45 15.06
C ASN A 39 -8.09 1.09 15.39
N PHE A 40 -8.03 0.14 14.46
CA PHE A 40 -8.60 -1.20 14.61
C PHE A 40 -7.55 -2.24 14.99
N GLU A 41 -6.28 -1.85 15.11
CA GLU A 41 -5.18 -2.78 15.39
C GLU A 41 -5.41 -3.66 16.63
N PRO A 42 -5.88 -3.14 17.79
CA PRO A 42 -6.11 -3.99 18.97
C PRO A 42 -7.13 -5.10 18.71
N MET A 43 -8.25 -4.75 18.07
CA MET A 43 -9.32 -5.70 17.74
C MET A 43 -8.86 -6.74 16.72
N LEU A 44 -8.10 -6.32 15.70
CA LEU A 44 -7.55 -7.21 14.69
C LEU A 44 -6.49 -8.15 15.27
N ARG A 45 -5.61 -7.66 16.15
CA ARG A 45 -4.62 -8.51 16.84
C ARG A 45 -5.29 -9.57 17.70
N GLU A 46 -6.34 -9.21 18.45
CA GLU A 46 -7.10 -10.18 19.24
C GLU A 46 -7.80 -11.22 18.35
N TRP A 47 -8.51 -10.75 17.32
CA TRP A 47 -9.22 -11.63 16.40
C TRP A 47 -8.28 -12.61 15.69
N THR A 48 -7.10 -12.15 15.25
CA THR A 48 -6.13 -12.99 14.53
C THR A 48 -5.43 -14.06 15.37
N GLN A 49 -5.56 -14.02 16.70
CA GLN A 49 -5.01 -15.03 17.60
C GLN A 49 -5.97 -16.19 17.92
N GLY A 50 -7.20 -16.17 17.38
CA GLY A 50 -8.17 -17.23 17.61
C GLY A 50 -7.91 -18.50 16.78
N ASP A 51 -8.46 -19.64 17.23
CA ASP A 51 -8.32 -20.96 16.60
C ASP A 51 -9.02 -21.12 15.23
N HIS A 52 -9.56 -20.04 14.67
CA HIS A 52 -10.24 -20.03 13.38
C HIS A 52 -9.33 -19.70 12.19
N LEU A 53 -8.08 -19.29 12.46
CA LEU A 53 -7.09 -19.03 11.42
C LEU A 53 -6.07 -20.16 11.33
N GLN A 54 -5.57 -20.37 10.12
CA GLN A 54 -4.40 -21.21 9.89
C GLN A 54 -3.17 -20.55 10.53
N ALA A 55 -2.31 -21.36 11.13
CA ALA A 55 -1.13 -20.87 11.85
C ALA A 55 -0.19 -20.03 10.96
N GLU A 56 -0.06 -20.40 9.68
CA GLU A 56 0.75 -19.66 8.71
C GLU A 56 0.19 -18.26 8.46
N VAL A 57 -1.13 -18.13 8.39
CA VAL A 57 -1.83 -16.85 8.20
C VAL A 57 -1.66 -15.98 9.44
N GLY A 58 -1.89 -16.53 10.63
CA GLY A 58 -1.69 -15.80 11.89
C GLY A 58 -0.27 -15.26 12.05
N ARG A 59 0.74 -16.08 11.73
CA ARG A 59 2.15 -15.65 11.75
C ARG A 59 2.41 -14.51 10.76
N LYS A 60 1.87 -14.61 9.53
CA LYS A 60 2.07 -13.58 8.52
C LYS A 60 1.43 -12.24 8.91
N LEU A 61 0.23 -12.30 9.49
CA LEU A 61 -0.44 -11.11 10.02
C LEU A 61 0.34 -10.50 11.18
N GLY A 62 0.98 -11.32 12.03
CA GLY A 62 1.95 -10.87 13.03
C GLY A 62 3.04 -9.96 12.46
N GLU A 63 3.71 -10.38 11.38
CA GLU A 63 4.73 -9.58 10.70
C GLU A 63 4.19 -8.22 10.20
N TRP A 64 2.94 -8.19 9.74
CA TRP A 64 2.30 -6.96 9.27
C TRP A 64 2.01 -5.99 10.42
N PHE A 65 1.58 -6.51 11.57
CA PHE A 65 1.37 -5.66 12.73
C PHE A 65 2.68 -5.15 13.33
N ASP A 66 3.76 -5.94 13.30
CA ASP A 66 5.10 -5.51 13.77
C ASP A 66 5.69 -4.40 12.88
N SER A 67 5.32 -4.40 11.59
CA SER A 67 5.68 -3.33 10.65
C SER A 67 4.84 -2.05 10.84
N GLY A 68 3.77 -2.11 11.62
CA GLY A 68 2.82 -1.02 11.87
C GLY A 68 1.79 -0.86 10.74
N LEU A 69 0.50 -0.86 11.11
CA LEU A 69 -0.59 -0.66 10.15
C LEU A 69 -0.60 0.80 9.66
N GLN A 70 -0.63 0.97 8.33
CA GLN A 70 -0.68 2.27 7.69
C GLN A 70 -2.11 2.67 7.34
N ASP A 71 -2.36 3.98 7.30
CA ASP A 71 -3.61 4.54 6.80
C ASP A 71 -3.80 4.20 5.32
N TRP A 72 -4.99 3.74 4.95
CA TRP A 72 -5.26 3.23 3.61
C TRP A 72 -6.04 4.23 2.77
N ASP A 73 -5.49 4.64 1.62
CA ASP A 73 -6.17 5.53 0.68
C ASP A 73 -7.30 4.81 -0.06
N ILE A 74 -8.54 5.23 0.21
CA ILE A 74 -9.76 4.67 -0.35
C ILE A 74 -10.33 5.50 -1.52
N SER A 75 -9.63 6.54 -1.94
CA SER A 75 -10.07 7.46 -3.00
C SER A 75 -9.16 7.39 -4.22
N ARG A 76 -9.72 7.70 -5.40
CA ARG A 76 -8.99 7.77 -6.67
C ARG A 76 -9.41 9.06 -7.37
N GLY A 77 -8.45 9.78 -7.94
CA GLY A 77 -8.62 11.05 -8.66
C GLY A 77 -7.83 11.07 -9.96
#